data_AF-A0A2D7R9L8-F1
#
_entry.id   AF-A0A2D7R9L8-F1
#
_cell.length_a   1.000
_cell.length_b   1.000
_cell.length_c   1.000
_cell.angle_alpha   90.00
_cell.angle_beta   90.00
_cell.angle_gamma   90.00
#
_symmetry.space_group_name_H-M   'P 1'
#
loop_
_entity.id
_entity.type
_entity.pdbx_description
1 polymer ?
#
loop_
_entity_poly.entity_id
_entity_poly.type
_entity_poly.pdbx_seq_one_letter_code
_entity_poly.pdbx_strand_id
1 'polypeptide(L)' 'MDLNSLVFGIISACSLAIFFYIGRFKASRSQLDREDRIDWSTRKFSVWKIFLYSVGGVSALILLTYFL' A
#
# COMPACT_ATOMS: atom_id res chain seq x y z
N MET A 1 -19.71 -17.27 -34.72
CA MET A 1 -19.66 -16.28 -33.61
C MET A 1 -20.85 -15.37 -33.76
N ASP A 2 -21.54 -15.05 -32.67
CA ASP A 2 -22.66 -14.11 -32.68
C ASP A 2 -22.16 -12.66 -32.56
N LEU A 3 -23.05 -11.70 -32.84
CA LEU A 3 -22.72 -10.28 -32.77
C LEU A 3 -22.25 -9.89 -31.36
N ASN A 4 -22.83 -10.49 -30.32
CA ASN A 4 -22.43 -10.26 -28.93
C ASN A 4 -20.97 -10.68 -28.70
N SER A 5 -20.58 -11.89 -29.11
CA SER A 5 -19.19 -12.37 -28.96
C SER A 5 -18.20 -11.49 -29.71
N LEU A 6 -18.57 -10.97 -30.90
CA LEU A 6 -17.71 -10.06 -31.66
C LEU A 6 -17.55 -8.71 -30.93
N VAL A 7 -18.65 -8.13 -30.43
CA VAL A 7 -18.64 -6.87 -29.68
C VAL A 7 -17.81 -7.00 -28.40
N PHE A 8 -18.03 -8.04 -27.60
CA PHE A 8 -17.27 -8.27 -26.37
C PHE A 8 -15.79 -8.58 -26.65
N GLY A 9 -15.48 -9.28 -27.75
CA GLY A 9 -14.10 -9.51 -28.19
C GLY A 9 -13.36 -8.21 -28.51
N ILE A 10 -14.00 -7.29 -29.25
CA ILE A 10 -13.43 -5.98 -29.57
C ILE A 10 -13.22 -5.15 -28.31
N ILE A 11 -14.22 -5.08 -27.42
CA ILE A 11 -14.11 -4.35 -26.15
C ILE A 11 -12.94 -4.89 -25.32
N SER A 12 -12.80 -6.21 -25.25
CA SER A 12 -11.72 -6.87 -24.51
C SER A 12 -10.35 -6.53 -25.10
N ALA A 13 -10.20 -6.59 -26.42
CA ALA A 13 -8.96 -6.22 -27.11
C ALA A 13 -8.61 -4.74 -26.91
N CYS A 14 -9.59 -3.84 -27.02
CA CYS A 14 -9.42 -2.42 -26.77
C CYS A 14 -9.03 -2.14 -25.31
N SER A 15 -9.65 -2.82 -24.34
CA SER A 15 -9.32 -2.68 -22.91
C SER A 15 -7.89 -3.11 -22.63
N LEU A 16 -7.45 -4.23 -23.21
CA LEU A 16 -6.07 -4.70 -23.09
C LEU A 16 -5.09 -3.70 -23.73
N ALA A 17 -5.40 -3.20 -24.92
CA ALA A 17 -4.58 -2.18 -25.57
C ALA A 17 -4.45 -0.92 -24.69
N ILE A 18 -5.56 -0.39 -24.18
CA ILE A 18 -5.55 0.76 -23.28
C ILE A 18 -4.70 0.47 -22.04
N PHE A 19 -4.88 -0.69 -21.41
CA PHE A 19 -4.13 -1.06 -20.20
C PHE A 19 -2.61 -1.13 -20.45
N PHE A 20 -2.19 -1.83 -21.51
CA PHE A 20 -0.77 -1.99 -21.83
C PHE A 20 -0.10 -0.70 -22.29
N TYR A 21 -0.82 0.18 -22.99
CA TYR A 21 -0.27 1.44 -23.47
C TYR A 21 -0.34 2.55 -22.41
N ILE A 22 -1.44 2.67 -21.67
CA ILE A 22 -1.59 3.72 -20.64
C ILE A 22 -0.72 3.42 -19.41
N GLY A 23 -0.60 2.15 -19.01
CA GLY A 23 0.24 1.75 -17.87
C GLY A 23 1.74 2.05 -18.05
N ARG A 24 2.18 2.39 -19.27
CA ARG A 24 3.57 2.79 -19.57
C ARG A 24 3.84 4.26 -19.25
N PHE A 25 2.80 5.09 -19.15
CA PHE A 25 2.97 6.48 -18.77
C PHE A 25 3.18 6.58 -17.26
N LYS A 26 4.40 6.96 -16.88
CA LYS A 26 4.68 7.37 -15.51
C LYS A 26 3.97 8.69 -15.22
N ALA A 27 3.61 8.87 -13.95
CA ALA A 27 3.20 10.18 -13.43
C ALA A 27 4.28 11.23 -13.72
N SER A 28 3.90 12.51 -13.76
CA SER A 28 4.82 13.61 -14.05
C SER A 28 6.04 13.57 -13.13
N ARG A 29 7.21 13.98 -13.63
CA ARG A 29 8.44 14.07 -12.83
C ARG A 29 8.24 14.90 -11.56
N SER A 30 7.47 15.99 -11.66
CA SER A 30 7.06 16.82 -10.52
C SER A 30 6.33 16.05 -9.40
N GLN A 31 5.61 14.97 -9.73
CA GLN A 31 4.88 14.14 -8.77
C GLN A 31 5.74 12.99 -8.22
N LEU A 32 6.74 12.55 -8.99
CA LEU A 32 7.67 11.48 -8.59
C LEU A 32 8.79 11.99 -7.70
N ASP A 33 9.34 13.16 -8.03
CA ASP A 33 10.52 13.76 -7.41
C ASP A 33 10.12 14.86 -6.41
N ARG A 34 9.05 14.61 -5.63
CA ARG A 34 8.59 15.56 -4.62
C ARG A 34 9.57 15.65 -3.46
N GLU A 35 9.86 16.87 -3.00
CA GLU A 35 10.79 17.13 -1.89
C GLU A 35 10.28 16.56 -0.56
N ASP A 36 8.96 16.49 -0.36
CA ASP A 36 8.30 15.93 0.83
C ASP A 36 8.10 14.41 0.78
N ARG A 37 8.81 13.71 -0.11
CA ARG A 37 8.66 12.26 -0.28
C ARG A 37 8.95 11.51 1.03
N ILE A 38 8.00 10.68 1.44
CA ILE A 38 8.21 9.73 2.54
C ILE A 38 9.37 8.81 2.17
N ASP A 39 10.47 8.92 2.92
CA ASP A 39 11.60 8.02 2.82
C ASP A 39 11.29 6.71 3.55
N TRP A 40 10.94 5.70 2.76
CA TRP A 40 10.70 4.33 3.24
C TRP A 40 11.99 3.53 3.43
N SER A 41 13.15 4.02 2.97
CA SER A 41 14.44 3.36 3.19
C SER A 41 14.94 3.53 4.62
N THR A 42 14.52 4.62 5.27
CA THR A 42 14.88 4.92 6.65
C THR A 42 13.77 4.48 7.60
N ARG A 43 14.07 3.50 8.47
CA ARG A 43 13.14 3.11 9.54
C ARG A 43 13.14 4.19 10.62
N LYS A 44 12.06 4.97 10.70
CA LYS A 44 11.88 6.03 11.73
C LYS A 44 11.45 5.51 13.11
N PHE A 45 11.16 4.22 13.25
CA PHE A 45 10.71 3.60 14.51
C PHE A 45 11.66 2.51 14.99
N SER A 46 11.87 2.46 16.31
CA SER A 46 12.65 1.38 16.91
C SER A 46 11.72 0.23 17.32
N VAL A 47 11.87 -0.91 16.65
CA VAL A 47 11.13 -2.14 16.99
C VAL A 47 11.39 -2.55 18.44
N TRP A 48 12.61 -2.33 18.92
CA TRP A 48 12.98 -2.59 20.31
C TRP A 48 12.20 -1.70 21.30
N LYS A 49 12.07 -0.41 21.01
CA LYS A 49 11.25 0.49 21.85
C LYS A 49 9.79 0.08 21.85
N ILE A 50 9.24 -0.27 20.69
CA ILE A 50 7.85 -0.75 20.56
C ILE A 50 7.64 -2.02 21.40
N PHE A 51 8.58 -2.97 21.32
CA PHE A 51 8.54 -4.19 22.11
C PHE A 51 8.56 -3.88 23.62
N LEU A 52 9.49 -3.04 24.08
CA LEU A 52 9.58 -2.68 25.50
C LEU A 52 8.32 -1.98 26.02
N TYR A 53 7.73 -1.06 25.25
CA TYR A 53 6.48 -0.41 25.64
C TYR A 53 5.31 -1.38 25.70
N SER A 54 5.26 -2.34 24.76
CA SER A 54 4.22 -3.38 24.76
C SER A 54 4.34 -4.29 25.99
N VAL A 55 5.56 -4.74 26.31
CA VAL A 55 5.83 -5.57 27.50
C VAL A 55 5.51 -4.82 28.79
N GLY A 56 5.90 -3.55 28.88
CA GLY A 56 5.61 -2.70 30.04
C GLY A 56 4.11 -2.48 30.23
N GLY A 57 3.38 -2.21 29.15
CA GLY A 57 1.92 -2.01 29.20
C GLY A 57 1.18 -3.26 29.65
N VAL A 58 1.52 -4.44 29.10
CA VAL A 58 0.90 -5.71 29.51
C VAL A 58 1.22 -6.02 30.98
N SER A 59 2.47 -5.86 31.39
CA SER A 59 2.87 -6.08 32.79
C SER A 59 2.11 -5.16 33.75
N ALA A 60 1.93 -3.89 33.41
CA ALA A 60 1.19 -2.93 34.22
C ALA A 60 -0.30 -3.33 34.36
N LEU A 61 -0.93 -3.79 33.27
CA LEU A 61 -2.31 -4.30 33.31
C LEU A 61 -2.44 -5.51 34.23
N ILE A 62 -1.51 -6.46 34.14
CA ILE A 62 -1.48 -7.65 35.01
C ILE A 62 -1.36 -7.25 36.48
N LEU A 63 -0.45 -6.32 36.79
CA LEU A 63 -0.29 -5.83 38.17
C LEU A 63 -1.56 -5.14 38.66
N LEU A 64 -2.20 -4.31 37.84
CA LEU A 64 -3.44 -3.64 38.20
C LEU A 64 -4.55 -4.65 38.52
N THR A 65 -4.69 -5.70 37.71
CA THR A 65 -5.65 -6.79 38.00
C THR A 65 -5.30 -7.65 39.21
N TYR A 66 -4.04 -7.65 39.65
CA TYR A 66 -3.63 -8.39 40.84
C TYR A 66 -3.93 -7.61 42.14
N PHE A 67 -3.86 -6.28 42.09
CA PHE A 67 -4.07 -5.41 43.24
C PHE A 67 -5.52 -4.92 43.43
N LEU A 68 -6.38 -5.08 42.42
CA LEU A 68 -7.78 -4.61 42.38
C LEU A 68 -8.75 -5.79 42.37
#